data_AF-A0A5B7BLX3-F1
#
_entry.id   AF-A0A5B7BLX3-F1
#
_cell.length_a   1.000
_cell.length_b   1.000
_cell.length_c   1.000
_cell.angle_alpha   90.00
_cell.angle_beta   90.00
_cell.angle_gamma   90.00
#
_symmetry.space_group_name_H-M   'P 1'
#
loop_
_entity.id
_entity.type
_entity.pdbx_description
1 polymer ?
#
loop_
_entity_poly.entity_id
_entity_poly.type
_entity_poly.pdbx_seq_one_letter_code
_entity_poly.pdbx_strand_id
1 'polypeptide(L)'
;PSLLLLQLPGSSLSREQTHCREVMSSRRKRASSITEDEINDLVLKLHALLQESNPRGTARVPVPPAWKILEETCRYIKKLQTEVDDLSERLSQLLASADSNGVDADILRSLLQQ
;
A
#
# COMPACT_ATOMS: atom_id res chain seq x y z
N PRO A 1 45.57 53.34 16.43
CA PRO A 1 44.75 53.80 15.27
C PRO A 1 45.30 53.20 13.96
N SER A 2 44.60 52.16 13.50
CA SER A 2 44.39 51.73 12.11
C SER A 2 45.54 51.72 11.09
N LEU A 3 45.76 50.54 10.49
CA LEU A 3 45.69 50.19 9.03
C LEU A 3 46.49 48.87 8.81
N LEU A 4 45.85 47.70 8.63
CA LEU A 4 45.61 47.01 7.33
C LEU A 4 46.90 46.89 6.49
N LEU A 5 47.40 45.74 5.99
CA LEU A 5 46.78 44.49 5.52
C LEU A 5 47.90 43.48 5.10
N LEU A 6 47.55 42.18 4.95
CA LEU A 6 48.25 41.04 4.30
C LEU A 6 49.21 40.17 5.15
N GLN A 7 48.79 38.93 5.46
CA GLN A 7 49.06 37.72 4.63
C GLN A 7 48.52 36.45 5.36
N LEU A 8 47.55 35.76 4.75
CA LEU A 8 47.13 34.36 5.07
C LEU A 8 48.21 33.38 4.52
N PRO A 9 48.25 32.04 4.80
CA PRO A 9 47.15 31.17 5.27
C PRO A 9 47.57 30.06 6.27
N GLY A 10 46.60 29.34 6.83
CA GLY A 10 46.89 28.07 7.50
C GLY A 10 45.88 27.71 8.58
N SER A 11 44.63 27.50 8.21
CA SER A 11 43.67 26.86 9.11
C SER A 11 42.94 25.79 8.33
N SER A 12 43.43 24.57 8.56
CA SER A 12 42.90 23.29 8.15
C SER A 12 41.40 23.25 8.43
N LEU A 13 40.58 23.32 7.39
CA LEU A 13 39.15 23.12 7.51
C LEU A 13 38.68 22.11 6.48
N SER A 14 38.41 20.90 7.00
CA SER A 14 37.35 20.01 6.56
C SER A 14 37.24 19.76 5.05
N ARG A 15 37.97 18.76 4.56
CA ARG A 15 37.61 18.07 3.31
C ARG A 15 37.80 16.56 3.46
N GLU A 16 37.12 15.99 4.45
CA GLU A 16 36.82 14.56 4.50
C GLU A 16 35.31 14.36 4.30
N GLN A 17 34.83 14.78 3.12
CA GLN A 17 33.45 14.51 2.71
C GLN A 17 33.30 14.54 1.19
N THR A 18 34.06 13.69 0.51
CA THR A 18 33.93 13.46 -0.95
C THR A 18 33.78 11.98 -1.24
N HIS A 19 32.83 11.30 -0.58
CA HIS A 19 32.57 9.88 -0.87
C HIS A 19 31.09 9.47 -1.05
N CYS A 20 30.10 10.37 -0.96
CA CYS A 20 28.70 9.98 -1.21
C CYS A 20 27.93 10.92 -2.14
N ARG A 21 28.60 11.57 -3.11
CA ARG A 21 27.95 12.47 -4.08
C ARG A 21 27.89 11.92 -5.51
N GLU A 22 27.95 10.60 -5.67
CA GLU A 22 27.93 9.97 -6.99
C GLU A 22 27.22 8.60 -7.03
N VAL A 23 26.24 8.36 -6.14
CA VAL A 23 25.38 7.16 -6.22
C VAL A 23 23.90 7.53 -6.03
N MET A 24 23.48 8.65 -6.60
CA MET A 24 22.06 9.03 -6.72
C MET A 24 21.75 9.61 -8.11
N SER A 25 22.52 9.21 -9.13
CA SER A 25 22.17 9.42 -10.53
C SER A 25 21.74 8.09 -11.15
N SER A 26 20.63 7.56 -10.64
CA SER A 26 19.97 6.40 -11.25
C SER A 26 18.48 6.54 -11.04
N ARG A 27 17.82 6.95 -12.14
CA ARG A 27 16.36 7.00 -12.31
C ARG A 27 15.59 7.85 -11.31
N ARG A 28 15.76 9.19 -11.41
CA ARG A 28 14.55 10.00 -11.47
C ARG A 28 13.92 9.78 -12.83
N LYS A 29 13.18 8.67 -12.98
CA LYS A 29 12.07 8.68 -13.93
C LYS A 29 11.30 9.93 -13.55
N ARG A 30 11.26 10.94 -14.42
CA ARG A 30 10.28 12.00 -14.30
C ARG A 30 8.97 11.24 -14.10
N ALA A 31 8.37 11.34 -12.91
CA ALA A 31 6.97 10.97 -12.78
C ALA A 31 6.31 11.77 -13.89
N SER A 32 5.88 11.10 -14.96
CA SER A 32 4.94 11.70 -15.89
C SER A 32 3.85 12.25 -14.99
N SER A 33 3.62 13.55 -15.07
CA SER A 33 2.60 14.20 -14.26
C SER A 33 1.33 13.36 -14.41
N ILE A 34 0.90 12.74 -13.32
CA ILE A 34 -0.30 11.91 -13.29
C ILE A 34 -1.41 12.76 -13.90
N THR A 35 -2.02 12.26 -14.96
CA THR A 35 -3.07 12.98 -15.69
C THR A 35 -4.42 12.75 -15.02
N GLU A 36 -5.34 13.70 -15.19
CA GLU A 36 -6.71 13.59 -14.66
C GLU A 36 -7.43 12.36 -15.24
N ASP A 37 -7.16 12.01 -16.50
CA ASP A 37 -7.71 10.82 -17.15
C ASP A 37 -7.24 9.52 -16.48
N GLU A 38 -5.95 9.43 -16.11
CA GLU A 38 -5.41 8.29 -15.36
C GLU A 38 -6.04 8.16 -13.97
N ILE A 39 -6.32 9.30 -13.31
CA ILE A 39 -7.01 9.32 -12.01
C ILE A 39 -8.45 8.82 -12.17
N ASN A 40 -9.16 9.31 -13.18
CA ASN A 40 -10.55 8.91 -13.46
C ASN A 40 -10.66 7.43 -13.81
N ASP A 41 -9.77 6.90 -14.66
CA ASP A 41 -9.72 5.48 -15.00
C ASP A 41 -9.48 4.60 -13.75
N LEU A 42 -8.58 5.03 -12.86
CA LEU A 42 -8.36 4.34 -11.60
C LEU A 42 -9.61 4.33 -10.71
N VAL A 43 -10.28 5.48 -10.56
CA VAL A 43 -11.51 5.61 -9.76
C VAL A 43 -12.62 4.71 -10.31
N LEU A 44 -12.78 4.62 -11.63
CA LEU A 44 -13.75 3.73 -12.27
C LEU A 44 -13.46 2.25 -11.99
N LYS A 45 -12.18 1.84 -12.08
CA LYS A 45 -11.77 0.47 -11.75
C LYS A 45 -12.03 0.13 -10.28
N LEU A 46 -11.69 1.05 -9.36
CA LEU A 46 -11.95 0.86 -7.94
C LEU A 46 -13.44 0.73 -7.63
N HIS A 47 -14.27 1.56 -8.26
CA HIS A 47 -15.71 1.49 -8.11
C HIS A 47 -16.30 0.18 -8.66
N ALA A 48 -15.81 -0.32 -9.81
CA ALA A 48 -16.22 -1.61 -10.36
C ALA A 48 -15.92 -2.77 -9.39
N LEU A 49 -14.71 -2.79 -8.81
CA LEU A 49 -14.33 -3.80 -7.81
C LEU A 49 -15.25 -3.78 -6.58
N LEU A 50 -15.62 -2.59 -6.10
CA LEU A 50 -16.55 -2.44 -4.97
C LEU A 50 -17.96 -2.92 -5.32
N GLN A 51 -18.46 -2.67 -6.53
CA GLN A 51 -19.77 -3.16 -6.96
C GLN A 51 -19.81 -4.68 -7.16
N GLU A 52 -18.75 -5.27 -7.74
CA GLU A 52 -18.63 -6.73 -7.87
C GLU A 52 -18.66 -7.43 -6.51
N SER A 53 -18.06 -6.81 -5.49
CA SER A 53 -18.10 -7.31 -4.11
C SER A 53 -19.46 -7.11 -3.40
N ASN A 54 -20.34 -6.27 -3.94
CA ASN A 54 -21.64 -5.94 -3.35
C ASN A 54 -22.73 -5.83 -4.43
N PRO A 55 -23.26 -6.97 -4.93
CA PRO A 55 -24.22 -7.01 -6.05
C PRO A 55 -25.63 -6.48 -5.71
N ARG A 56 -25.78 -5.62 -4.70
CA ARG A 56 -27.08 -5.09 -4.27
C ARG A 56 -27.59 -4.01 -5.25
N GLY A 57 -28.21 -4.48 -6.32
CA GLY A 57 -29.21 -3.74 -7.09
C GLY A 57 -28.66 -3.06 -8.34
N THR A 58 -29.12 -3.54 -9.49
CA THR A 58 -28.87 -3.04 -10.86
C THR A 58 -29.48 -1.66 -11.15
N ALA A 59 -29.76 -0.85 -10.12
CA ALA A 59 -30.14 0.53 -10.30
C ALA A 59 -28.87 1.34 -10.60
N ARG A 60 -28.91 2.20 -11.61
CA ARG A 60 -27.81 3.09 -12.00
C ARG A 60 -27.53 4.08 -10.87
N VAL A 61 -26.77 3.66 -9.86
CA VAL A 61 -26.33 4.51 -8.76
C VAL A 61 -25.34 5.53 -9.33
N PRO A 62 -25.50 6.83 -9.06
CA PRO A 62 -24.50 7.84 -9.41
C PRO A 62 -23.13 7.45 -8.84
N VAL A 63 -22.08 7.55 -9.66
CA VAL A 63 -20.70 7.27 -9.21
C VAL A 63 -20.38 8.20 -8.04
N PRO A 64 -19.99 7.68 -6.87
CA PRO A 64 -19.65 8.51 -5.72
C PRO A 64 -18.41 9.39 -6.01
N PRO A 65 -18.19 10.47 -5.23
CA PRO A 65 -16.97 11.27 -5.33
C PRO A 65 -15.71 10.40 -5.13
N ALA A 66 -14.62 10.73 -5.81
CA ALA A 66 -13.37 9.94 -5.79
C ALA A 66 -12.85 9.66 -4.38
N TRP A 67 -12.89 10.64 -3.46
CA TRP A 67 -12.44 10.44 -2.08
C TRP A 67 -13.25 9.37 -1.33
N LYS A 68 -14.54 9.27 -1.63
CA LYS A 68 -15.44 8.29 -1.01
C LYS A 68 -15.20 6.89 -1.57
N ILE A 69 -14.96 6.78 -2.88
CA ILE A 69 -14.56 5.51 -3.51
C ILE A 69 -13.25 5.01 -2.89
N LEU A 70 -12.26 5.89 -2.74
CA LEU A 70 -10.99 5.55 -2.09
C LEU A 70 -11.19 5.11 -0.64
N GLU A 71 -12.05 5.79 0.13
CA GLU A 71 -12.37 5.41 1.51
C GLU A 71 -13.03 4.02 1.56
N GLU A 72 -14.02 3.78 0.72
CA GLU A 72 -14.72 2.50 0.62
C GLU A 72 -13.78 1.37 0.18
N THR A 73 -12.89 1.61 -0.80
CA THR A 73 -11.83 0.68 -1.20
C THR A 73 -10.91 0.36 -0.03
N CYS A 74 -10.41 1.38 0.70
CA CYS A 74 -9.52 1.15 1.84
C CYS A 74 -10.22 0.34 2.93
N ARG A 75 -11.51 0.60 3.17
CA ARG A 75 -12.34 -0.14 4.12
C ARG A 75 -12.54 -1.59 3.67
N TYR A 76 -12.79 -1.82 2.38
CA TYR A 76 -12.94 -3.16 1.80
C TYR A 76 -11.64 -3.97 1.92
N ILE A 77 -10.49 -3.37 1.62
CA ILE A 77 -9.16 -4.01 1.82
C ILE A 77 -8.96 -4.43 3.28
N LYS A 78 -9.27 -3.54 4.23
CA LYS A 78 -9.18 -3.86 5.66
C LYS A 78 -10.09 -5.01 6.05
N LYS A 79 -11.32 -5.02 5.56
CA LYS A 79 -12.27 -6.11 5.80
C LYS A 79 -11.75 -7.44 5.26
N LEU A 80 -11.22 -7.45 4.03
CA LEU A 80 -10.61 -8.64 3.43
C LEU A 80 -9.40 -9.12 4.23
N GLN A 81 -8.54 -8.22 4.71
CA GLN A 81 -7.40 -8.58 5.56
C GLN A 81 -7.88 -9.27 6.84
N THR A 82 -8.89 -8.70 7.52
CA THR A 82 -9.48 -9.33 8.71
C THR A 82 -10.11 -10.69 8.40
N GLU A 83 -10.85 -10.82 7.30
CA GLU A 83 -11.43 -12.11 6.89
C GLU A 83 -10.34 -13.16 6.64
N VAL A 84 -9.23 -12.79 5.98
CA VAL A 84 -8.08 -13.67 5.76
C VAL A 84 -7.43 -14.07 7.08
N ASP A 85 -7.22 -13.13 8.00
CA ASP A 85 -6.62 -13.39 9.31
C ASP A 85 -7.51 -14.33 10.15
N ASP A 86 -8.81 -14.06 10.23
CA ASP A 86 -9.78 -14.86 10.98
C ASP A 86 -9.88 -16.29 10.43
N LEU A 87 -9.93 -16.44 9.10
CA LEU A 87 -9.94 -17.76 8.44
C LEU A 87 -8.64 -18.51 8.69
N SER A 88 -7.49 -17.82 8.65
CA SER A 88 -6.18 -18.40 8.91
C SER A 88 -6.06 -18.92 10.35
N GLU A 89 -6.59 -18.17 11.33
CA GLU A 89 -6.61 -18.59 12.72
C GLU A 89 -7.52 -19.82 12.92
N ARG A 90 -8.73 -19.80 12.39
CA ARG A 90 -9.68 -20.93 12.47
C ARG A 90 -9.10 -22.18 11.83
N LEU A 91 -8.48 -22.06 10.66
CA LEU A 91 -7.82 -23.18 9.98
C LEU A 91 -6.67 -23.74 10.83
N SER A 92 -5.86 -22.87 11.43
CA SER A 92 -4.75 -23.27 12.30
C SER A 92 -5.24 -24.04 13.52
N GLN A 93 -6.33 -23.59 14.15
CA GLN A 93 -6.96 -24.28 15.28
C GLN A 93 -7.55 -25.64 14.87
N LEU A 94 -8.22 -25.72 13.72
CA LEU A 94 -8.76 -26.97 13.20
C LEU A 94 -7.65 -28.01 12.98
N LEU A 95 -6.55 -27.60 12.32
CA LEU A 95 -5.41 -28.49 12.08
C LEU A 95 -4.74 -28.92 13.39
N ALA A 96 -4.56 -28.02 14.35
CA ALA A 96 -4.00 -28.37 15.66
C ALA A 96 -4.88 -29.34 16.46
N SER A 97 -6.21 -29.23 16.35
CA SER A 97 -7.14 -30.17 17.01
C SER A 97 -7.18 -31.55 16.33
N ALA A 98 -6.91 -31.59 15.03
CA ALA A 98 -6.94 -32.81 14.26
C ALA A 98 -5.76 -33.75 14.53
N ASP A 99 -4.64 -33.24 15.02
CA ASP A 99 -3.55 -34.08 15.52
C ASP A 99 -3.99 -34.97 16.71
N SER A 100 -5.08 -34.61 17.39
CA SER A 100 -5.69 -35.42 18.47
C SER A 100 -6.88 -36.29 18.04
N ASN A 101 -7.75 -35.82 17.13
CA ASN A 101 -9.03 -36.49 16.81
C ASN A 101 -9.29 -36.74 15.30
N GLY A 102 -8.35 -36.37 14.41
CA GLY A 102 -8.53 -36.34 12.95
C GLY A 102 -9.34 -35.13 12.46
N VAL A 103 -9.02 -34.59 11.27
CA VAL A 103 -9.77 -33.45 10.71
C VAL A 103 -11.07 -33.94 10.05
N ASP A 104 -12.21 -33.35 10.41
CA ASP A 104 -13.45 -33.54 9.66
C ASP A 104 -13.38 -32.80 8.31
N ALA A 105 -13.36 -33.57 7.23
CA ALA A 105 -13.22 -33.05 5.87
C ALA A 105 -14.40 -32.16 5.44
N ASP A 106 -15.58 -32.35 6.04
CA ASP A 106 -16.76 -31.53 5.71
C ASP A 106 -16.67 -30.14 6.36
N ILE A 107 -16.05 -30.03 7.54
CA ILE A 107 -15.76 -28.75 8.19
C ILE A 107 -14.73 -27.96 7.35
N LEU A 108 -13.67 -28.62 6.88
CA LEU A 108 -12.68 -28.03 5.97
C LEU A 108 -13.32 -27.52 4.67
N ARG A 109 -14.19 -28.31 4.04
CA ARG A 109 -14.91 -27.91 2.83
C ARG A 109 -15.82 -26.70 3.07
N SER A 110 -16.54 -26.68 4.18
CA SER A 110 -17.40 -25.55 4.54
C SER A 110 -16.60 -24.27 4.73
N LEU A 111 -15.41 -24.34 5.33
CA LEU A 111 -14.56 -23.17 5.55
C LEU A 111 -14.04 -22.59 4.22
N LEU A 112 -13.65 -23.46 3.27
CA LEU A 112 -13.12 -23.06 1.96
C LEU A 112 -14.18 -22.54 0.98
N GLN A 113 -15.46 -22.68 1.31
CA GLN A 113 -16.60 -22.21 0.52
C GLN A 113 -17.21 -20.89 1.04
N GLN A 114 -16.68 -20.33 2.14
CA GLN A 114 -17.07 -19.02 2.67
C GLN A 114 -16.51 -17.89 1.80
#